data_AF-A0A918FT43-F1
#
_entry.id   AF-A0A918FT43-F1
#
_cell.length_a   1.000
_cell.length_b   1.000
_cell.length_c   1.000
_cell.angle_alpha   90.00
_cell.angle_beta   90.00
_cell.angle_gamma   90.00
#
_symmetry.space_group_name_H-M   'P 1'
#
loop_
_entity.id
_entity.type
_entity.pdbx_description
1 polymer ?
#
loop_
_entity_poly.entity_id
_entity_poly.type
_entity_poly.pdbx_seq_one_letter_code
_entity_poly.pdbx_strand_id
1 'polypeptide(L)'
;MLRRRQLTGRPSGALVPGSGFAERTGTRPATPPTTYAIAPGDPKRPPGAAACTVGPPGLPVPPLAPSVCIMRSRVVAALLLCPSLLLLGAAPHRTAEPLPARMADTGGGTQLITAVAPEAGAASGTLEWWDLRDGRWVRAGSAPARFGVNGLVEGAVRRQGTNTTPTGLYRLPFAFGVRPAPRGTTYAYRPVRQNSWWCQDVSSAAYNRWTEPRPADCRAAESEHLVTYRTQYAHALVIGFNYDKPVRGRGAGIFLHVDGRGATAGCVSAPARALGRILAWARPEERPHIAIGTSAGPTAITRY
;
A
#
# COMPACT_ATOMS: atom_id res chain seq x y z
N MET A 1 -1.59 -73.06 -14.66
CA MET A 1 -2.25 -74.25 -14.07
C MET A 1 -3.62 -73.85 -13.55
N LEU A 2 -4.65 -74.57 -13.99
CA LEU A 2 -6.08 -74.42 -13.68
C LEU A 2 -6.45 -74.91 -12.26
N ARG A 3 -7.48 -74.28 -11.65
CA ARG A 3 -8.70 -74.85 -11.01
C ARG A 3 -9.36 -73.74 -10.16
N ARG A 4 -10.50 -73.12 -10.51
CA ARG A 4 -11.94 -73.50 -10.58
C ARG A 4 -12.57 -74.04 -9.27
N ARG A 5 -13.49 -73.24 -8.68
CA ARG A 5 -14.94 -73.49 -8.36
C ARG A 5 -15.47 -72.27 -7.56
N GLN A 6 -16.43 -71.47 -8.06
CA GLN A 6 -17.92 -71.59 -8.02
C GLN A 6 -18.50 -71.63 -6.59
N LEU A 7 -19.62 -71.00 -6.19
CA LEU A 7 -20.62 -70.03 -6.70
C LEU A 7 -21.64 -69.80 -5.53
N THR A 8 -22.69 -69.00 -5.77
CA THR A 8 -23.92 -68.78 -4.97
C THR A 8 -23.84 -67.64 -3.93
N GLY A 9 -24.79 -66.70 -3.80
CA GLY A 9 -26.05 -66.45 -4.51
C GLY A 9 -26.67 -65.11 -4.06
N ARG A 10 -27.44 -64.47 -4.95
CA ARG A 10 -28.42 -63.39 -4.69
C ARG A 10 -29.82 -64.02 -4.58
N PRO A 11 -30.80 -63.37 -3.91
CA PRO A 11 -31.83 -62.56 -4.61
C PRO A 11 -32.08 -61.19 -3.90
N SER A 12 -32.42 -60.08 -4.60
CA SER A 12 -33.77 -59.58 -4.99
C SER A 12 -34.71 -59.34 -3.78
N GLY A 13 -35.45 -58.24 -3.59
CA GLY A 13 -35.81 -57.03 -4.33
C GLY A 13 -37.10 -56.43 -3.71
N ALA A 14 -37.34 -55.12 -3.85
CA ALA A 14 -38.62 -54.35 -3.76
C ALA A 14 -38.24 -52.85 -3.55
N LEU A 15 -38.46 -51.84 -4.43
CA LEU A 15 -39.65 -51.24 -5.09
C LEU A 15 -40.78 -50.79 -4.14
N VAL A 16 -40.90 -49.47 -3.84
CA VAL A 16 -41.86 -48.44 -4.37
C VAL A 16 -42.88 -48.04 -3.27
N PRO A 17 -43.60 -46.87 -3.22
CA PRO A 17 -43.72 -45.65 -4.06
C PRO A 17 -43.39 -44.34 -3.28
N GLY A 18 -43.44 -43.08 -3.74
CA GLY A 18 -44.03 -42.41 -4.91
C GLY A 18 -45.15 -41.43 -4.51
N SER A 19 -44.86 -40.12 -4.44
CA SER A 19 -45.76 -38.93 -4.57
C SER A 19 -44.99 -37.67 -4.15
N GLY A 20 -44.93 -36.52 -4.83
CA GLY A 20 -45.72 -35.94 -5.91
C GLY A 20 -46.08 -34.49 -5.53
N PHE A 21 -45.71 -33.51 -6.39
CA PHE A 21 -46.15 -32.09 -6.43
C PHE A 21 -45.66 -31.15 -5.31
N ALA A 22 -45.33 -29.87 -5.51
CA ALA A 22 -45.61 -28.92 -6.59
C ALA A 22 -44.52 -27.83 -6.70
N GLU A 23 -44.47 -27.19 -7.87
CA GLU A 23 -43.77 -25.95 -8.19
C GLU A 23 -43.96 -24.84 -7.14
N ARG A 24 -42.87 -24.11 -6.89
CA ARG A 24 -42.96 -22.66 -6.74
C ARG A 24 -41.71 -22.00 -7.29
N THR A 25 -41.82 -21.56 -8.54
CA THR A 25 -40.99 -20.54 -9.16
C THR A 25 -40.99 -19.28 -8.30
N GLY A 26 -39.85 -19.00 -7.67
CA GLY A 26 -39.57 -17.77 -6.94
C GLY A 26 -38.28 -17.14 -7.45
N THR A 27 -38.34 -16.58 -8.65
CA THR A 27 -37.33 -15.67 -9.18
C THR A 27 -37.18 -14.46 -8.25
N ARG A 28 -36.18 -14.46 -7.37
CA ARG A 28 -35.67 -13.23 -6.76
C ARG A 28 -34.87 -12.47 -7.82
N PRO A 29 -35.19 -11.21 -8.13
CA PRO A 29 -34.34 -10.42 -9.01
C PRO A 29 -32.98 -10.23 -8.32
N ALA A 30 -31.93 -10.76 -8.95
CA ALA A 30 -30.57 -10.43 -8.63
C ALA A 30 -30.36 -8.95 -8.93
N THR A 31 -30.14 -8.15 -7.90
CA THR A 31 -29.71 -6.76 -8.05
C THR A 31 -28.31 -6.79 -8.65
N PRO A 32 -28.06 -6.17 -9.82
CA PRO A 32 -26.74 -6.18 -10.43
C PRO A 32 -25.75 -5.39 -9.56
N PRO A 33 -24.48 -5.81 -9.45
CA PRO A 33 -23.47 -4.96 -8.85
C PRO A 33 -23.29 -3.69 -9.68
N THR A 34 -23.44 -2.54 -9.02
CA THR A 34 -23.19 -1.20 -9.59
C THR A 34 -21.77 -1.15 -10.15
N THR A 35 -21.68 -1.27 -11.47
CA THR A 35 -20.45 -1.10 -12.22
C THR A 35 -20.17 0.41 -12.31
N TYR A 36 -19.23 0.91 -11.51
CA TYR A 36 -18.67 2.25 -11.75
C TYR A 36 -17.67 2.14 -12.91
N ALA A 37 -18.18 2.23 -14.13
CA ALA A 37 -17.37 2.51 -15.31
C ALA A 37 -17.03 4.00 -15.32
N ILE A 38 -15.77 4.36 -15.05
CA ILE A 38 -15.28 5.72 -15.26
C ILE A 38 -14.88 5.85 -16.74
N ALA A 39 -15.70 6.58 -17.51
CA ALA A 39 -15.38 7.00 -18.87
C ALA A 39 -14.24 8.06 -18.88
N PRO A 40 -13.44 8.15 -19.97
CA PRO A 40 -12.41 9.18 -20.11
C PRO A 40 -13.04 10.52 -20.51
N GLY A 41 -12.78 11.58 -19.74
CA GLY A 41 -13.18 12.96 -20.07
C GLY A 41 -12.16 13.65 -20.97
N ASP A 42 -12.68 14.31 -22.02
CA ASP A 42 -11.96 15.21 -22.93
C ASP A 42 -11.70 16.60 -22.28
N PRO A 43 -10.61 17.33 -22.62
CA PRO A 43 -10.24 18.56 -21.94
C PRO A 43 -10.55 19.83 -22.76
N LYS A 44 -11.40 20.74 -22.28
CA LYS A 44 -11.38 22.17 -22.69
C LYS A 44 -11.80 23.17 -21.61
N ARG A 45 -10.81 24.00 -21.25
CA ARG A 45 -10.82 25.45 -20.88
C ARG A 45 -11.06 25.89 -19.41
N PRO A 46 -10.26 26.85 -18.87
CA PRO A 46 -10.29 27.29 -17.47
C PRO A 46 -10.94 28.69 -17.27
N PRO A 47 -11.21 29.05 -16.01
CA PRO A 47 -11.05 30.42 -15.51
C PRO A 47 -10.20 30.42 -14.21
N GLY A 48 -9.53 31.47 -13.75
CA GLY A 48 -9.34 32.85 -14.13
C GLY A 48 -8.37 33.43 -13.08
N ALA A 49 -7.38 34.22 -13.52
CA ALA A 49 -6.34 34.78 -12.67
C ALA A 49 -6.83 36.05 -11.95
N ALA A 50 -6.50 36.20 -10.67
CA ALA A 50 -6.61 37.46 -9.94
C ALA A 50 -5.20 38.07 -9.78
N ALA A 51 -5.04 39.29 -10.29
CA ALA A 51 -3.81 40.05 -10.29
C ALA A 51 -3.67 40.90 -9.01
N CYS A 52 -2.46 40.97 -8.45
CA CYS A 52 -2.08 41.94 -7.42
C CYS A 52 -1.60 43.24 -8.09
N THR A 53 -2.15 44.37 -7.67
CA THR A 53 -1.79 45.72 -8.12
C THR A 53 -0.63 46.29 -7.31
N VAL A 54 0.26 47.00 -8.01
CA VAL A 54 1.41 47.77 -7.48
C VAL A 54 1.02 49.25 -7.42
N GLY A 55 1.32 49.93 -6.30
CA GLY A 55 1.18 51.39 -6.16
C GLY A 55 2.52 52.15 -6.36
N PRO A 56 2.51 53.42 -6.82
CA PRO A 56 3.71 54.14 -7.28
C PRO A 56 4.41 54.98 -6.18
N PRO A 57 5.63 55.51 -6.43
CA PRO A 57 6.42 56.29 -5.47
C PRO A 57 6.25 57.81 -5.64
N GLY A 58 6.48 58.56 -4.55
CA GLY A 58 6.54 60.03 -4.53
C GLY A 58 7.82 60.56 -3.86
N LEU A 59 8.49 61.49 -4.54
CA LEU A 59 9.57 62.40 -4.08
C LEU A 59 8.94 63.76 -3.66
N PRO A 60 9.65 64.83 -3.17
CA PRO A 60 11.10 65.09 -3.09
C PRO A 60 11.63 65.78 -1.77
N VAL A 61 12.96 66.00 -1.74
CA VAL A 61 13.86 66.78 -0.81
C VAL A 61 13.82 68.30 -1.18
N PRO A 62 14.46 69.34 -0.54
CA PRO A 62 15.53 69.45 0.52
C PRO A 62 15.33 70.68 1.50
N PRO A 63 16.31 71.46 2.07
CA PRO A 63 17.76 71.29 2.33
C PRO A 63 18.31 71.76 3.74
N LEU A 64 19.61 71.47 3.95
CA LEU A 64 20.70 72.22 4.65
C LEU A 64 20.83 72.35 6.20
N ALA A 65 22.10 72.28 6.62
CA ALA A 65 22.75 72.14 7.94
C ALA A 65 22.84 73.47 8.76
N PRO A 66 23.71 73.67 9.80
CA PRO A 66 24.63 72.79 10.55
C PRO A 66 24.64 73.01 12.09
N SER A 67 25.50 72.28 12.81
CA SER A 67 26.39 72.77 13.90
C SER A 67 26.48 71.87 15.15
N VAL A 68 27.70 71.35 15.29
CA VAL A 68 28.47 70.93 16.47
C VAL A 68 28.00 71.49 17.83
N CYS A 69 27.95 70.64 18.86
CA CYS A 69 28.48 71.03 20.17
C CYS A 69 28.93 69.80 21.00
N ILE A 70 30.10 69.97 21.60
CA ILE A 70 30.88 69.04 22.39
C ILE A 70 30.26 68.92 23.79
N MET A 71 30.21 67.72 24.39
CA MET A 71 30.44 67.59 25.83
C MET A 71 31.00 66.22 26.20
N ARG A 72 32.20 66.25 26.80
CA ARG A 72 32.84 65.15 27.50
C ARG A 72 32.10 64.90 28.82
N SER A 73 31.92 63.65 29.23
CA SER A 73 32.17 63.27 30.64
C SER A 73 32.25 61.75 30.79
N ARG A 74 33.36 61.35 31.40
CA ARG A 74 33.67 59.99 31.84
C ARG A 74 32.95 59.73 33.16
N VAL A 75 32.22 58.64 33.26
CA VAL A 75 31.99 57.97 34.56
C VAL A 75 32.31 56.49 34.36
N VAL A 76 33.37 56.08 35.07
CA VAL A 76 33.85 54.71 35.23
C VAL A 76 32.89 54.00 36.19
N ALA A 77 32.31 52.88 35.78
CA ALA A 77 31.65 51.94 36.68
C ALA A 77 32.22 50.54 36.43
N ALA A 78 32.68 49.94 37.53
CA ALA A 78 33.61 48.82 37.60
C ALA A 78 33.05 47.51 37.04
N LEU A 79 33.92 46.79 36.31
CA LEU A 79 33.77 45.40 35.92
C LEU A 79 33.98 44.48 37.13
N LEU A 80 32.94 43.75 37.52
CA LEU A 80 33.06 42.49 38.25
C LEU A 80 32.40 41.40 37.39
N LEU A 81 33.22 40.80 36.50
CA LEU A 81 32.85 39.62 35.72
C LEU A 81 32.92 38.38 36.62
N CYS A 82 31.77 37.85 37.02
CA CYS A 82 31.63 36.44 37.39
C CYS A 82 31.41 35.64 36.10
N PRO A 83 32.36 34.85 35.57
CA PRO A 83 32.05 33.87 34.53
C PRO A 83 31.55 32.59 35.22
N SER A 84 30.44 32.69 35.93
CA SER A 84 29.83 31.55 36.60
C SER A 84 28.79 30.92 35.68
N LEU A 85 29.21 29.86 35.00
CA LEU A 85 28.39 28.72 34.55
C LEU A 85 27.03 29.05 33.92
N LEU A 86 27.04 29.37 32.62
CA LEU A 86 25.95 29.02 31.71
C LEU A 86 26.46 28.02 30.67
N LEU A 87 26.96 26.88 31.14
CA LEU A 87 26.87 25.65 30.37
C LEU A 87 25.41 25.19 30.42
N LEU A 88 24.54 25.88 29.67
CA LEU A 88 23.31 25.25 29.19
C LEU A 88 23.77 24.11 28.29
N GLY A 89 24.02 22.95 28.89
CA GLY A 89 24.14 21.71 28.15
C GLY A 89 22.85 21.59 27.35
N ALA A 90 22.95 21.78 26.03
CA ALA A 90 21.90 21.39 25.14
C ALA A 90 21.67 19.91 25.41
N ALA A 91 20.60 19.59 26.15
CA ALA A 91 20.18 18.21 26.34
C ALA A 91 20.12 17.63 24.93
N PRO A 92 20.81 16.50 24.65
CA PRO A 92 20.79 15.93 23.31
C PRO A 92 19.32 15.77 22.94
N HIS A 93 18.91 16.46 21.88
CA HIS A 93 17.58 16.28 21.33
C HIS A 93 17.47 14.79 21.05
N ARG A 94 16.71 14.06 21.88
CA ARG A 94 16.42 12.65 21.63
C ARG A 94 15.62 12.64 20.34
N THR A 95 16.30 12.45 19.22
CA THR A 95 15.67 12.18 17.95
C THR A 95 14.76 11.00 18.18
N ALA A 96 13.46 11.19 17.99
CA ALA A 96 12.49 10.12 18.15
C ALA A 96 12.97 8.91 17.34
N GLU A 97 12.96 7.73 17.96
CA GLU A 97 13.40 6.50 17.29
C GLU A 97 12.63 6.33 15.97
N PRO A 98 13.33 5.90 14.90
CA PRO A 98 12.69 5.70 13.60
C PRO A 98 11.58 4.66 13.72
N LEU A 99 10.53 4.78 12.91
CA LEU A 99 9.34 3.94 13.03
C LEU A 99 9.64 2.44 13.12
N PRO A 100 10.52 1.85 12.30
CA PRO A 100 10.84 0.41 12.39
C PRO A 100 11.46 0.00 13.74
N ALA A 101 12.18 0.89 14.43
CA ALA A 101 12.76 0.59 15.74
C ALA A 101 11.71 0.50 16.86
N ARG A 102 10.50 1.05 16.62
CA ARG A 102 9.38 1.06 17.56
C ARG A 102 8.32 -0.01 17.25
N MET A 103 8.54 -0.81 16.21
CA MET A 103 7.63 -1.90 15.81
C MET A 103 7.90 -3.15 16.65
N ALA A 104 6.90 -4.01 16.78
CA ALA A 104 7.02 -5.25 17.53
C ALA A 104 7.83 -6.30 16.75
N ASP A 105 7.68 -6.33 15.42
CA ASP A 105 8.47 -7.14 14.50
C ASP A 105 8.73 -6.37 13.19
N THR A 106 9.82 -6.71 12.50
CA THR A 106 10.19 -6.16 11.18
C THR A 106 10.37 -7.27 10.14
N GLY A 107 10.15 -8.53 10.51
CA GLY A 107 10.23 -9.71 9.65
C GLY A 107 11.62 -10.34 9.61
N GLY A 108 12.55 -9.81 10.41
CA GLY A 108 13.93 -10.30 10.55
C GLY A 108 14.81 -10.08 9.31
N GLY A 109 14.42 -9.19 8.40
CA GLY A 109 15.24 -8.70 7.30
C GLY A 109 15.96 -7.39 7.63
N THR A 110 16.81 -6.95 6.72
CA THR A 110 17.55 -5.69 6.78
C THR A 110 16.90 -4.60 5.93
N GLN A 111 15.79 -4.92 5.26
CA GLN A 111 14.99 -3.98 4.48
C GLN A 111 13.53 -4.02 4.91
N LEU A 112 12.90 -2.85 5.08
CA LEU A 112 11.50 -2.74 5.44
C LEU A 112 10.82 -1.63 4.65
N ILE A 113 9.61 -1.90 4.17
CA ILE A 113 8.69 -0.91 3.65
C ILE A 113 7.60 -0.68 4.72
N THR A 114 7.29 0.56 5.06
CA THR A 114 6.19 0.91 5.95
C THR A 114 5.15 1.72 5.18
N ALA A 115 3.91 1.25 5.15
CA ALA A 115 2.78 1.95 4.55
C ALA A 115 1.80 2.37 5.65
N VAL A 116 1.78 3.66 5.98
CA VAL A 116 1.08 4.20 7.15
C VAL A 116 -0.06 5.10 6.73
N ALA A 117 -1.28 4.77 7.16
CA ALA A 117 -2.43 5.66 7.10
C ALA A 117 -2.54 6.46 8.41
N PRO A 118 -3.06 7.70 8.40
CA PRO A 118 -3.27 8.45 9.65
C PRO A 118 -4.26 7.71 10.58
N GLU A 119 -5.32 7.13 10.02
CA GLU A 119 -6.39 6.43 10.74
C GLU A 119 -7.00 5.31 9.90
N ALA A 120 -7.82 4.46 10.51
CA ALA A 120 -8.35 3.25 9.86
C ALA A 120 -9.24 3.56 8.64
N GLY A 121 -9.97 4.68 8.63
CA GLY A 121 -10.83 5.05 7.50
C GLY A 121 -10.09 5.72 6.33
N ALA A 122 -8.80 6.02 6.46
CA ALA A 122 -8.10 6.84 5.48
C ALA A 122 -7.68 6.04 4.24
N ALA A 123 -8.04 6.56 3.06
CA ALA A 123 -7.65 6.00 1.76
C ALA A 123 -6.29 6.53 1.24
N SER A 124 -5.58 7.32 2.05
CA SER A 124 -4.27 7.87 1.71
C SER A 124 -3.36 7.92 2.93
N GLY A 125 -2.05 7.99 2.70
CA GLY A 125 -1.05 8.11 3.73
C GLY A 125 0.36 8.15 3.15
N THR A 126 1.32 7.52 3.83
CA THR A 126 2.73 7.59 3.47
C THR A 126 3.32 6.19 3.28
N LEU A 127 4.10 6.02 2.22
CA LEU A 127 4.98 4.88 2.00
C LEU A 127 6.41 5.30 2.28
N GLU A 128 7.14 4.50 3.05
CA GLU A 128 8.55 4.75 3.38
C GLU A 128 9.31 3.44 3.25
N TRP A 129 10.59 3.48 2.88
CA TRP A 129 11.43 2.29 2.81
C TRP A 129 12.79 2.53 3.46
N TRP A 130 13.27 1.51 4.16
CA TRP A 130 14.28 1.61 5.21
C TRP A 130 15.31 0.50 5.11
N ASP A 131 16.59 0.84 5.25
CA ASP A 131 17.68 -0.11 5.43
C ASP A 131 18.08 -0.18 6.91
N LEU A 132 18.32 -1.38 7.43
CA LEU A 132 18.98 -1.60 8.70
C LEU A 132 20.50 -1.60 8.45
N ARG A 133 21.20 -0.59 8.98
CA ARG A 133 22.65 -0.43 8.84
C ARG A 133 23.26 -0.26 10.22
N ASP A 134 24.24 -1.09 10.56
CA ASP A 134 24.95 -1.03 11.85
C ASP A 134 23.99 -1.01 13.06
N GLY A 135 22.92 -1.82 12.99
CA GLY A 135 21.89 -1.90 14.02
C GLY A 135 20.91 -0.72 14.07
N ARG A 136 20.94 0.20 13.09
CA ARG A 136 20.05 1.37 13.03
C ARG A 136 19.27 1.43 11.72
N TRP A 137 17.99 1.72 11.83
CA TRP A 137 17.14 1.92 10.65
C TRP A 137 17.37 3.29 10.04
N VAL A 138 17.70 3.30 8.75
CA VAL A 138 17.95 4.50 7.94
C VAL A 138 16.95 4.54 6.79
N ARG A 139 16.24 5.66 6.66
CA ARG A 139 15.28 5.87 5.59
C ARG A 139 15.99 6.03 4.25
N ALA A 140 15.68 5.15 3.30
CA ALA A 140 16.16 5.23 1.92
C ALA A 140 15.21 6.03 1.01
N GLY A 141 13.95 6.20 1.40
CA GLY A 141 13.03 7.14 0.75
C GLY A 141 11.62 7.16 1.31
N SER A 142 10.79 7.99 0.69
CA SER A 142 9.38 8.19 1.03
C SER A 142 8.60 8.63 -0.20
N ALA A 143 7.30 8.35 -0.20
CA ALA A 143 6.32 8.83 -1.17
C ALA A 143 4.92 8.82 -0.54
N PRO A 144 3.95 9.57 -1.12
CA PRO A 144 2.55 9.36 -0.82
C PRO A 144 2.12 7.92 -1.12
N ALA A 145 1.25 7.38 -0.28
CA ALA A 145 0.57 6.10 -0.48
C ALA A 145 -0.93 6.31 -0.66
N ARG A 146 -1.56 5.41 -1.42
CA ARG A 146 -3.02 5.25 -1.43
C ARG A 146 -3.39 3.83 -1.04
N PHE A 147 -4.52 3.71 -0.36
CA PHE A 147 -5.05 2.48 0.21
C PHE A 147 -6.44 2.18 -0.36
N GLY A 148 -7.05 1.11 0.14
CA GLY A 148 -8.45 0.78 -0.13
C GLY A 148 -9.36 1.99 0.09
N VAL A 149 -10.36 2.17 -0.77
CA VAL A 149 -11.33 3.27 -0.64
C VAL A 149 -12.09 3.23 0.69
N ASN A 150 -12.21 2.05 1.32
CA ASN A 150 -12.81 1.88 2.64
C ASN A 150 -11.76 1.84 3.77
N GLY A 151 -10.54 2.31 3.50
CA GLY A 151 -9.45 2.39 4.47
C GLY A 151 -8.77 1.04 4.74
N LEU A 152 -8.37 0.83 5.99
CA LEU A 152 -7.55 -0.27 6.49
C LEU A 152 -8.37 -1.14 7.45
N VAL A 153 -8.10 -2.44 7.46
CA VAL A 153 -8.69 -3.39 8.41
C VAL A 153 -7.66 -4.45 8.80
N GLU A 154 -7.77 -4.99 10.00
CA GLU A 154 -6.92 -6.08 10.48
C GLU A 154 -6.92 -7.26 9.50
N GLY A 155 -5.74 -7.64 9.00
CA GLY A 155 -5.60 -8.68 7.98
C GLY A 155 -6.17 -10.03 8.44
N ALA A 156 -6.13 -10.30 9.74
CA ALA A 156 -6.67 -11.51 10.34
C ALA A 156 -8.21 -11.64 10.24
N VAL A 157 -8.93 -10.54 10.03
CA VAL A 157 -10.42 -10.53 9.97
C VAL A 157 -10.98 -9.93 8.68
N ARG A 158 -10.10 -9.47 7.78
CA ARG A 158 -10.48 -8.91 6.48
C ARG A 158 -11.33 -9.89 5.68
N ARG A 159 -12.30 -9.36 4.93
CA ARG A 159 -13.13 -10.09 3.98
C ARG A 159 -12.94 -9.58 2.56
N GLN A 160 -12.96 -10.48 1.58
CA GLN A 160 -12.90 -10.15 0.15
C GLN A 160 -14.06 -9.22 -0.25
N GLY A 161 -13.82 -8.32 -1.20
CA GLY A 161 -14.83 -7.38 -1.70
C GLY A 161 -15.13 -6.20 -0.77
N THR A 162 -14.47 -6.09 0.39
CA THR A 162 -14.68 -4.96 1.32
C THR A 162 -13.93 -3.68 0.93
N ASN A 163 -13.12 -3.72 -0.12
CA ASN A 163 -12.28 -2.60 -0.58
C ASN A 163 -11.40 -1.95 0.50
N THR A 164 -10.98 -2.74 1.48
CA THR A 164 -10.05 -2.35 2.56
C THR A 164 -8.64 -2.84 2.26
N THR A 165 -7.61 -2.15 2.74
CA THR A 165 -6.23 -2.65 2.75
C THR A 165 -5.97 -3.45 4.03
N PRO A 166 -5.43 -4.69 3.94
CA PRO A 166 -5.12 -5.46 5.14
C PRO A 166 -3.90 -4.88 5.86
N THR A 167 -4.07 -4.54 7.14
CA THR A 167 -2.94 -4.22 8.02
C THR A 167 -2.20 -5.49 8.42
N GLY A 168 -0.93 -5.36 8.79
CA GLY A 168 -0.05 -6.47 9.16
C GLY A 168 1.34 -6.35 8.54
N LEU A 169 2.18 -7.35 8.81
CA LEU A 169 3.53 -7.49 8.29
C LEU A 169 3.58 -8.64 7.28
N TYR A 170 4.05 -8.35 6.07
CA TYR A 170 3.99 -9.27 4.94
C TYR A 170 5.33 -9.39 4.21
N ARG A 171 5.64 -10.62 3.77
CA ARG A 171 6.71 -10.87 2.81
C ARG A 171 6.35 -10.30 1.43
N LEU A 172 7.36 -10.08 0.61
CA LEU A 172 7.23 -9.70 -0.80
C LEU A 172 7.74 -10.85 -1.69
N PRO A 173 6.86 -11.75 -2.21
CA PRO A 173 7.32 -12.96 -2.91
C PRO A 173 8.03 -12.71 -4.23
N PHE A 174 7.47 -11.87 -5.11
CA PHE A 174 8.06 -11.54 -6.41
C PHE A 174 7.51 -10.21 -6.95
N ALA A 175 8.20 -9.64 -7.93
CA ALA A 175 7.78 -8.46 -8.67
C ALA A 175 7.16 -8.87 -10.02
N PHE A 176 6.30 -8.01 -10.58
CA PHE A 176 5.73 -8.23 -11.90
C PHE A 176 5.38 -6.92 -12.60
N GLY A 177 5.00 -6.99 -13.86
CA GLY A 177 4.37 -5.86 -14.53
C GLY A 177 4.24 -6.02 -16.04
N VAL A 178 3.48 -5.08 -16.61
CA VAL A 178 3.23 -4.94 -18.05
C VAL A 178 4.41 -4.28 -18.75
N ARG A 179 5.21 -3.48 -18.02
CA ARG A 179 6.45 -2.91 -18.53
C ARG A 179 7.64 -3.79 -18.14
N PRO A 180 8.78 -3.71 -18.85
CA PRO A 180 10.01 -4.34 -18.41
C PRO A 180 10.42 -3.89 -17.00
N ALA A 181 11.13 -4.76 -16.29
CA ALA A 181 11.67 -4.45 -14.98
C ALA A 181 12.51 -3.14 -15.03
N PRO A 182 12.35 -2.24 -14.05
CA PRO A 182 13.24 -1.09 -13.93
C PRO A 182 14.70 -1.54 -13.81
N ARG A 183 15.63 -0.70 -14.30
CA ARG A 183 17.06 -0.97 -14.12
C ARG A 183 17.39 -1.08 -12.63
N GLY A 184 18.17 -2.11 -12.28
CA GLY A 184 18.57 -2.39 -10.89
C GLY A 184 17.63 -3.31 -10.13
N THR A 185 16.53 -3.77 -10.73
CA THR A 185 15.68 -4.79 -10.11
C THR A 185 16.38 -6.14 -10.03
N THR A 186 16.61 -6.61 -8.81
CA THR A 186 17.16 -7.95 -8.52
C THR A 186 16.10 -8.97 -8.13
N TYR A 187 14.90 -8.49 -7.79
CA TYR A 187 13.73 -9.32 -7.56
C TYR A 187 13.40 -10.20 -8.77
N ALA A 188 12.94 -11.43 -8.51
CA ALA A 188 12.29 -12.23 -9.54
C ALA A 188 11.16 -11.40 -10.16
N TYR A 189 11.26 -11.12 -11.46
CA TYR A 189 10.37 -10.21 -12.16
C TYR A 189 9.57 -10.97 -13.22
N ARG A 190 8.26 -11.12 -12.99
CA ARG A 190 7.37 -11.84 -13.91
C ARG A 190 6.71 -10.88 -14.90
N PRO A 191 6.92 -11.04 -16.22
CA PRO A 191 6.20 -10.23 -17.20
C PRO A 191 4.71 -10.59 -17.23
N VAL A 192 3.84 -9.59 -17.27
CA VAL A 192 2.40 -9.76 -17.50
C VAL A 192 2.16 -10.00 -18.99
N ARG A 193 1.49 -11.09 -19.33
CA ARG A 193 1.10 -11.48 -20.69
C ARG A 193 -0.41 -11.45 -20.87
N GLN A 194 -0.86 -11.64 -22.11
CA GLN A 194 -2.28 -11.66 -22.46
C GLN A 194 -3.10 -12.72 -21.74
N ASN A 195 -2.49 -13.82 -21.32
CA ASN A 195 -3.14 -14.90 -20.58
C ASN A 195 -2.77 -14.91 -19.09
N SER A 196 -2.17 -13.85 -18.55
CA SER A 196 -1.83 -13.74 -17.14
C SER A 196 -3.02 -13.26 -16.32
N TRP A 197 -3.38 -14.03 -15.30
CA TRP A 197 -4.50 -13.77 -14.40
C TRP A 197 -4.11 -13.92 -12.94
N TRP A 198 -4.75 -13.16 -12.07
CA TRP A 198 -4.76 -13.47 -10.64
C TRP A 198 -6.14 -13.99 -10.25
N CYS A 199 -6.21 -15.26 -9.88
CA CYS A 199 -7.48 -15.89 -9.54
C CYS A 199 -7.94 -15.44 -8.14
N GLN A 200 -9.12 -14.83 -8.05
CA GLN A 200 -9.74 -14.44 -6.77
C GLN A 200 -11.05 -15.18 -6.51
N ASP A 201 -11.40 -16.15 -7.37
CA ASP A 201 -12.60 -16.97 -7.20
C ASP A 201 -12.46 -17.89 -5.99
N VAL A 202 -13.28 -17.65 -4.96
CA VAL A 202 -13.29 -18.41 -3.71
C VAL A 202 -13.66 -19.88 -3.88
N SER A 203 -14.19 -20.28 -5.04
CA SER A 203 -14.50 -21.68 -5.36
C SER A 203 -13.36 -22.39 -6.08
N SER A 204 -12.43 -21.68 -6.73
CA SER A 204 -11.35 -22.28 -7.51
C SER A 204 -10.26 -22.93 -6.65
N ALA A 205 -9.65 -24.00 -7.15
CA ALA A 205 -8.41 -24.56 -6.58
C ALA A 205 -7.23 -23.57 -6.67
N ALA A 206 -7.27 -22.63 -7.61
CA ALA A 206 -6.24 -21.61 -7.82
C ALA A 206 -6.47 -20.31 -7.02
N TYR A 207 -7.35 -20.30 -6.01
CA TYR A 207 -7.66 -19.11 -5.23
C TYR A 207 -6.39 -18.41 -4.67
N ASN A 208 -6.30 -17.11 -4.90
CA ASN A 208 -5.16 -16.25 -4.58
C ASN A 208 -3.83 -16.70 -5.22
N ARG A 209 -3.88 -17.11 -6.49
CA ARG A 209 -2.71 -17.49 -7.28
C ARG A 209 -2.66 -16.77 -8.61
N TRP A 210 -1.43 -16.48 -9.05
CA TRP A 210 -1.18 -16.20 -10.45
C TRP A 210 -1.42 -17.46 -11.27
N THR A 211 -2.17 -17.32 -12.36
CA THR A 211 -2.42 -18.39 -13.33
C THR A 211 -2.18 -17.90 -14.74
N GLU A 212 -1.71 -18.80 -15.61
CA GLU A 212 -1.37 -18.51 -16.99
C GLU A 212 -1.37 -19.82 -17.79
N PRO A 213 -2.48 -20.21 -18.45
CA PRO A 213 -3.75 -19.50 -18.58
C PRO A 213 -4.64 -19.53 -17.32
N ARG A 214 -5.77 -18.81 -17.34
CA ARG A 214 -6.83 -18.90 -16.32
C ARG A 214 -7.47 -20.29 -16.34
N PRO A 215 -7.56 -21.01 -15.19
CA PRO A 215 -8.26 -22.28 -15.08
C PRO A 215 -9.77 -22.17 -15.36
N ALA A 216 -10.39 -23.28 -15.77
CA ALA A 216 -11.82 -23.32 -16.05
C ALA A 216 -12.70 -23.07 -14.81
N ASP A 217 -12.25 -23.53 -13.64
CA ASP A 217 -12.93 -23.38 -12.34
C ASP A 217 -12.70 -21.99 -11.70
N CYS A 218 -11.89 -21.13 -12.32
CA CYS A 218 -11.62 -19.78 -11.83
C CYS A 218 -12.41 -18.77 -12.67
N ARG A 219 -13.55 -18.24 -12.19
CA ARG A 219 -14.39 -17.33 -12.99
C ARG A 219 -13.67 -16.01 -13.30
N ALA A 220 -13.73 -15.58 -14.56
CA ALA A 220 -13.15 -14.31 -15.01
C ALA A 220 -13.73 -13.09 -14.28
N ALA A 221 -15.04 -13.10 -14.03
CA ALA A 221 -15.73 -12.00 -13.32
C ALA A 221 -15.31 -11.86 -11.84
N GLU A 222 -14.65 -12.88 -11.29
CA GLU A 222 -14.18 -12.94 -9.91
C GLU A 222 -12.65 -12.89 -9.84
N SER A 223 -11.98 -12.47 -10.91
CA SER A 223 -10.53 -12.56 -11.02
C SER A 223 -9.97 -11.39 -11.82
N GLU A 224 -8.72 -11.07 -11.59
CA GLU A 224 -8.07 -9.96 -12.28
C GLU A 224 -7.35 -10.45 -13.53
N HIS A 225 -7.76 -9.91 -14.69
CA HIS A 225 -7.00 -10.06 -15.93
C HIS A 225 -5.86 -9.06 -15.93
N LEU A 226 -4.67 -9.47 -15.49
CA LEU A 226 -3.61 -8.53 -15.08
C LEU A 226 -3.19 -7.55 -16.20
N VAL A 227 -3.27 -7.97 -17.46
CA VAL A 227 -2.91 -7.13 -18.61
C VAL A 227 -3.84 -5.93 -18.81
N THR A 228 -5.07 -5.95 -18.28
CA THR A 228 -6.04 -4.84 -18.43
C THR A 228 -5.70 -3.64 -17.55
N TYR A 229 -4.89 -3.83 -16.52
CA TYR A 229 -4.46 -2.78 -15.58
C TYR A 229 -3.13 -2.16 -16.00
N ARG A 230 -3.04 -1.68 -17.25
CA ARG A 230 -1.79 -1.25 -17.89
C ARG A 230 -1.03 -0.15 -17.13
N THR A 231 -1.76 0.72 -16.42
CA THR A 231 -1.17 1.80 -15.62
C THR A 231 -0.76 1.28 -14.24
N GLN A 232 -1.70 0.69 -13.51
CA GLN A 232 -1.50 0.25 -12.13
C GLN A 232 -0.40 -0.82 -12.05
N TYR A 233 -0.44 -1.79 -12.96
CA TYR A 233 0.55 -2.86 -13.06
C TYR A 233 1.61 -2.58 -14.11
N ALA A 234 1.90 -1.31 -14.41
CA ALA A 234 3.12 -0.96 -15.13
C ALA A 234 4.33 -1.61 -14.43
N HIS A 235 4.37 -1.50 -13.10
CA HIS A 235 5.24 -2.23 -12.19
C HIS A 235 4.46 -2.58 -10.92
N ALA A 236 4.75 -3.71 -10.28
CA ALA A 236 4.13 -4.13 -9.03
C ALA A 236 5.01 -5.11 -8.25
N LEU A 237 4.76 -5.20 -6.95
CA LEU A 237 5.26 -6.24 -6.04
C LEU A 237 4.07 -6.98 -5.44
N VAL A 238 4.18 -8.30 -5.35
CA VAL A 238 3.20 -9.10 -4.60
C VAL A 238 3.36 -8.82 -3.12
N ILE A 239 2.28 -8.47 -2.43
CA ILE A 239 2.22 -8.45 -0.96
C ILE A 239 1.69 -9.81 -0.52
N GLY A 240 2.44 -10.52 0.31
CA GLY A 240 2.15 -11.89 0.76
C GLY A 240 0.90 -12.04 1.66
N PHE A 241 -0.06 -11.12 1.61
CA PHE A 241 -1.31 -11.22 2.34
C PHE A 241 -2.10 -12.44 1.85
N ASN A 242 -2.49 -13.30 2.81
CA ASN A 242 -3.28 -14.49 2.56
C ASN A 242 -2.66 -15.42 1.49
N TYR A 243 -1.33 -15.40 1.33
CA TYR A 243 -0.67 -16.01 0.17
C TYR A 243 -0.24 -17.45 0.42
N ASP A 244 0.59 -17.74 1.42
CA ASP A 244 1.21 -19.07 1.57
C ASP A 244 0.17 -20.19 1.77
N LYS A 245 -0.79 -19.95 2.66
CA LYS A 245 -1.93 -20.84 2.94
C LYS A 245 -3.23 -20.02 2.88
N PRO A 246 -3.82 -19.83 1.69
CA PRO A 246 -4.96 -18.95 1.52
C PRO A 246 -6.20 -19.42 2.28
N VAL A 247 -6.73 -18.56 3.14
CA VAL A 247 -8.08 -18.67 3.68
C VAL A 247 -9.04 -18.11 2.65
N ARG A 248 -9.95 -18.95 2.16
CA ARG A 248 -10.97 -18.57 1.16
C ARG A 248 -11.86 -17.44 1.70
N GLY A 249 -12.15 -16.45 0.86
CA GLY A 249 -12.98 -15.30 1.21
C GLY A 249 -12.30 -14.22 2.07
N ARG A 250 -11.05 -14.40 2.48
CA ARG A 250 -10.26 -13.38 3.21
C ARG A 250 -9.77 -12.24 2.30
N GLY A 251 -9.76 -12.49 1.00
CA GLY A 251 -9.22 -11.62 -0.03
C GLY A 251 -8.02 -12.24 -0.75
N ALA A 252 -7.74 -11.69 -1.92
CA ALA A 252 -6.68 -12.11 -2.82
C ALA A 252 -6.15 -10.88 -3.56
N GLY A 253 -4.99 -11.00 -4.22
CA GLY A 253 -4.50 -9.99 -5.16
C GLY A 253 -4.14 -8.65 -4.50
N ILE A 254 -3.49 -8.70 -3.33
CA ILE A 254 -3.00 -7.48 -2.67
C ILE A 254 -1.57 -7.23 -3.14
N PHE A 255 -1.35 -6.07 -3.74
CA PHE A 255 -0.09 -5.69 -4.36
C PHE A 255 0.37 -4.31 -3.88
N LEU A 256 1.67 -4.06 -4.00
CA LEU A 256 2.22 -2.71 -4.02
C LEU A 256 2.43 -2.32 -5.49
N HIS A 257 1.68 -1.35 -6.01
CA HIS A 257 1.66 -1.05 -7.44
C HIS A 257 1.65 0.45 -7.77
N VAL A 258 1.75 0.82 -9.05
CA VAL A 258 1.76 2.22 -9.49
C VAL A 258 0.37 2.84 -9.29
N ASP A 259 0.31 4.12 -8.92
CA ASP A 259 -0.95 4.85 -8.79
C ASP A 259 -1.86 4.69 -10.02
N GLY A 260 -3.13 4.37 -9.75
CA GLY A 260 -4.23 4.54 -10.69
C GLY A 260 -4.91 5.91 -10.51
N ARG A 261 -6.15 5.99 -10.99
CA ARG A 261 -7.05 7.12 -10.67
C ARG A 261 -7.71 6.85 -9.31
N GLY A 262 -7.38 7.66 -8.30
CA GLY A 262 -8.00 7.57 -6.97
C GLY A 262 -7.43 6.48 -6.06
N ALA A 263 -8.24 6.07 -5.07
CA ALA A 263 -7.96 5.02 -4.10
C ALA A 263 -7.98 3.62 -4.73
N THR A 264 -7.47 2.62 -4.02
CA THR A 264 -7.42 1.23 -4.50
C THR A 264 -8.63 0.42 -4.03
N ALA A 265 -8.75 -0.85 -4.47
CA ALA A 265 -9.68 -1.83 -3.90
C ALA A 265 -9.07 -2.62 -2.72
N GLY A 266 -7.91 -2.21 -2.22
CA GLY A 266 -7.22 -2.86 -1.09
C GLY A 266 -5.71 -2.99 -1.25
N CYS A 267 -5.17 -2.79 -2.46
CA CYS A 267 -3.73 -2.68 -2.68
C CYS A 267 -3.14 -1.44 -1.98
N VAL A 268 -1.81 -1.41 -1.87
CA VAL A 268 -1.07 -0.18 -1.61
C VAL A 268 -0.60 0.35 -2.97
N SER A 269 -0.80 1.63 -3.24
CA SER A 269 -0.26 2.25 -4.46
C SER A 269 0.55 3.49 -4.17
N ALA A 270 1.52 3.76 -5.03
CA ALA A 270 2.43 4.89 -4.93
C ALA A 270 2.81 5.41 -6.34
N PRO A 271 3.40 6.61 -6.45
CA PRO A 271 3.83 7.15 -7.73
C PRO A 271 4.81 6.24 -8.46
N ALA A 272 4.72 6.18 -9.79
CA ALA A 272 5.57 5.29 -10.62
C ALA A 272 7.07 5.46 -10.33
N ARG A 273 7.53 6.69 -10.11
CA ARG A 273 8.92 6.98 -9.73
C ARG A 273 9.30 6.34 -8.40
N ALA A 274 8.42 6.35 -7.40
CA ALA A 274 8.67 5.73 -6.11
C ALA A 274 8.75 4.21 -6.26
N LEU A 275 7.82 3.60 -7.00
CA LEU A 275 7.84 2.15 -7.21
C LEU A 275 9.08 1.68 -7.99
N GLY A 276 9.53 2.44 -8.99
CA GLY A 276 10.79 2.18 -9.68
C GLY A 276 11.99 2.23 -8.74
N ARG A 277 12.03 3.19 -7.80
CA ARG A 277 13.08 3.26 -6.76
C ARG A 277 13.02 2.09 -5.80
N ILE A 278 11.83 1.71 -5.35
CA ILE A 278 11.64 0.55 -4.46
C ILE A 278 12.10 -0.72 -5.15
N LEU A 279 11.75 -0.94 -6.42
CA LEU A 279 12.16 -2.12 -7.17
C LEU A 279 13.67 -2.20 -7.43
N ALA A 280 14.36 -1.06 -7.51
CA ALA A 280 15.82 -1.02 -7.61
C ALA A 280 16.53 -1.14 -6.24
N TRP A 281 15.83 -0.79 -5.17
CA TRP A 281 16.34 -0.80 -3.79
C TRP A 281 16.14 -2.15 -3.11
N ALA A 282 14.96 -2.76 -3.28
CA ALA A 282 14.56 -3.99 -2.62
C ALA A 282 15.35 -5.18 -3.18
N ARG A 283 15.99 -5.92 -2.29
CA ARG A 283 16.89 -7.04 -2.60
C ARG A 283 16.40 -8.32 -1.91
N PRO A 284 16.02 -9.39 -2.63
CA PRO A 284 15.50 -10.60 -2.00
C PRO A 284 16.38 -11.18 -0.88
N GLU A 285 17.70 -11.06 -1.01
CA GLU A 285 18.72 -11.49 -0.05
C GLU A 285 18.70 -10.69 1.27
N GLU A 286 18.29 -9.41 1.22
CA GLU A 286 18.08 -8.55 2.39
C GLU A 286 16.72 -8.79 3.06
N ARG A 287 15.94 -9.75 2.52
CA ARG A 287 14.63 -10.21 3.01
C ARG A 287 13.65 -9.05 3.29
N PRO A 288 13.33 -8.19 2.30
CA PRO A 288 12.45 -7.06 2.53
C PRO A 288 11.04 -7.50 2.86
N HIS A 289 10.46 -6.82 3.85
CA HIS A 289 9.05 -6.96 4.24
C HIS A 289 8.31 -5.64 3.98
N ILE A 290 6.98 -5.72 3.98
CA ILE A 290 6.11 -4.55 4.04
C ILE A 290 5.21 -4.64 5.27
N ALA A 291 5.25 -3.62 6.10
CA ALA A 291 4.31 -3.42 7.20
C ALA A 291 3.27 -2.37 6.79
N ILE A 292 2.00 -2.67 7.06
CA ILE A 292 0.87 -1.81 6.73
C ILE A 292 0.07 -1.59 8.00
N GLY A 293 -0.24 -0.33 8.33
CA GLY A 293 -1.02 -0.03 9.52
C GLY A 293 -1.38 1.43 9.65
N THR A 294 -2.03 1.77 10.75
CA THR A 294 -2.37 3.14 11.10
C THR A 294 -1.28 3.78 11.96
N SER A 295 -1.31 5.11 12.10
CA SER A 295 -0.37 5.83 12.95
C SER A 295 -0.56 5.51 14.44
N ALA A 296 -1.79 5.19 14.84
CA ALA A 296 -2.18 4.85 16.20
C ALA A 296 -3.42 3.93 16.21
N GLY A 297 -3.85 3.51 17.40
CA GLY A 297 -5.06 2.71 17.61
C GLY A 297 -4.89 1.19 17.45
N PRO A 298 -6.00 0.44 17.37
CA PRO A 298 -5.99 -1.03 17.33
C PRO A 298 -5.23 -1.63 16.15
N THR A 299 -5.13 -0.89 15.05
CA THR A 299 -4.42 -1.26 13.82
C THR A 299 -3.08 -0.53 13.68
N ALA A 300 -2.55 0.04 14.77
CA ALA A 300 -1.29 0.79 14.73
C ALA A 300 -0.17 -0.07 14.17
N ILE A 301 0.61 0.48 13.25
CA ILE A 301 1.71 -0.25 12.59
C ILE A 301 2.76 -0.77 13.58
N THR A 302 2.92 -0.11 14.74
CA THR A 302 3.85 -0.51 15.81
C THR A 302 3.45 -1.81 16.53
N ARG A 303 2.25 -2.33 16.28
CA ARG A 303 1.78 -3.61 16.85
C ARG A 303 2.22 -4.83 16.04
N TYR A 304 2.70 -4.61 14.83
CA TYR A 304 3.17 -5.65 13.92
C TYR A 304 4.68 -5.74 13.92
#